data_AF-W8EYM5-F1
#
_entry.id   AF-W8EYM5-F1
#
_cell.length_a   1.000
_cell.length_b   1.000
_cell.length_c   1.000
_cell.angle_alpha   90.00
_cell.angle_beta   90.00
_cell.angle_gamma   90.00
#
_symmetry.space_group_name_H-M   'P 1'
#
loop_
_entity.id
_entity.type
_entity.pdbx_description
1 polymer ?
#
loop_
_entity_poly.entity_id
_entity_poly.type
_entity_poly.pdbx_seq_one_letter_code
_entity_poly.pdbx_strand_id
1 'polypeptide(L)' 'MLSIIKPLLVFFLAGRCEIGGGYLMWQWLKANRPAWTGLVGALLLMLYGWVATWQPTSFGKTYAGYGAVFIVLSIA' A
#
# COMPACT_ATOMS: atom_id res chain seq x y z
N MET A 1 -5.42 21.07 12.97
CA MET A 1 -5.72 19.63 13.08
C MET A 1 -5.83 18.92 11.73
N LEU A 2 -6.49 19.46 10.69
CA LEU A 2 -6.57 18.81 9.36
C LEU A 2 -5.20 18.53 8.69
N SER A 3 -4.14 19.28 9.00
CA SER A 3 -2.82 19.13 8.37
C SER A 3 -2.11 17.80 8.63
N ILE A 4 -2.42 17.08 9.72
CA ILE A 4 -1.76 15.81 10.08
C ILE A 4 -2.63 14.60 9.71
N ILE A 5 -3.95 14.75 9.79
CA ILE A 5 -4.92 13.68 9.51
C ILE A 5 -4.83 13.23 8.04
N LYS A 6 -4.70 14.19 7.11
CA LYS A 6 -4.64 13.88 5.67
C LYS A 6 -3.41 13.00 5.31
N PRO A 7 -2.16 13.35 5.69
CA PRO A 7 -1.01 12.46 5.50
C PRO A 7 -1.18 11.07 6.12
N LEU A 8 -1.77 10.96 7.32
CA LEU A 8 -2.03 9.68 7.97
C LEU A 8 -3.00 8.80 7.17
N LEU A 9 -4.09 9.39 6.66
CA LEU A 9 -5.05 8.68 5.81
C LEU A 9 -4.40 8.21 4.51
N VAL A 10 -3.52 9.03 3.91
CA VAL A 10 -2.75 8.64 2.71
C VAL A 10 -1.80 7.48 3.04
N PHE A 11 -1.11 7.53 4.19
CA PHE A 11 -0.26 6.42 4.64
C PHE A 11 -1.03 5.11 4.78
N PHE A 12 -2.20 5.18 5.41
CA PHE A 12 -3.07 4.01 5.59
C PHE A 12 -3.58 3.47 4.25
N LEU A 13 -4.05 4.35 3.36
CA LEU A 13 -4.56 3.96 2.04
C LEU A 13 -3.47 3.30 1.19
N ALA A 14 -2.29 3.92 1.11
CA ALA A 14 -1.15 3.36 0.40
C ALA A 14 -0.70 2.02 1.00
N GLY A 15 -0.63 1.90 2.33
CA GLY A 15 -0.32 0.63 2.99
C GLY A 15 -1.36 -0.46 2.71
N ARG A 16 -2.64 -0.10 2.58
CA ARG A 16 -3.67 -1.06 2.22
C ARG A 16 -3.54 -1.53 0.77
N CYS A 17 -3.26 -0.62 -0.15
CA CYS A 17 -2.99 -0.93 -1.55
C CYS A 17 -1.74 -1.80 -1.70
N GLU A 18 -0.65 -1.49 -1.01
CA GLU A 18 0.61 -2.23 -1.14
C GLU A 18 0.52 -3.62 -0.54
N ILE A 19 0.16 -3.73 0.75
CA ILE A 19 0.09 -5.02 1.44
C ILE A 19 -1.04 -5.88 0.86
N GLY A 20 -2.20 -5.27 0.59
CA GLY A 20 -3.33 -5.97 -0.02
C GLY A 20 -3.02 -6.44 -1.45
N GLY A 21 -2.36 -5.60 -2.23
CA GLY A 21 -1.91 -5.94 -3.58
C GLY A 21 -0.91 -7.09 -3.58
N GLY A 22 0.11 -7.02 -2.72
CA GLY A 22 1.10 -8.08 -2.52
C GLY A 22 0.46 -9.40 -2.05
N TYR A 23 -0.48 -9.33 -1.11
CA TYR A 23 -1.21 -10.52 -0.64
C TYR A 23 -2.03 -11.16 -1.76
N LEU A 24 -2.74 -10.38 -2.58
CA LEU A 24 -3.51 -10.93 -3.70
C LEU A 24 -2.62 -11.56 -4.78
N MET A 25 -1.45 -10.98 -5.04
CA MET A 25 -0.43 -11.60 -5.91
C MET A 25 0.08 -12.92 -5.33
N TRP A 26 0.34 -12.96 -4.02
CA TRP A 26 0.71 -14.21 -3.33
C TRP A 26 -0.37 -15.27 -3.47
N GLN A 27 -1.63 -14.89 -3.29
CA GLN A 27 -2.77 -15.80 -3.40
C GLN A 27 -2.88 -16.41 -4.80
N TRP A 28 -2.70 -15.60 -5.84
CA TRP A 28 -2.68 -16.10 -7.22
C TRP A 28 -1.51 -17.04 -7.48
N LEU A 29 -0.28 -16.63 -7.16
CA LEU A 29 0.93 -17.36 -7.55
C LEU A 29 1.25 -18.57 -6.67
N LYS A 30 0.87 -18.53 -5.39
CA LYS A 30 1.26 -19.54 -4.39
C LYS A 30 0.10 -20.33 -3.81
N ALA A 31 -1.12 -19.78 -3.78
CA ALA A 31 -2.27 -20.42 -3.15
C ALA A 31 -3.30 -20.98 -4.15
N ASN A 32 -2.92 -21.11 -5.43
CA ASN A 32 -3.76 -21.66 -6.49
C ASN A 32 -5.13 -20.96 -6.61
N ARG A 33 -5.17 -19.66 -6.28
CA ARG A 33 -6.38 -18.83 -6.42
C ARG A 33 -6.56 -18.36 -7.86
N PRO A 34 -7.78 -17.97 -8.26
CA PRO A 34 -8.08 -17.58 -9.63
C PRO A 34 -7.22 -16.41 -10.13
N ALA A 35 -6.90 -16.38 -11.42
CA ALA A 35 -6.05 -15.34 -12.03
C ALA A 35 -6.56 -13.90 -11.84
N TRP A 36 -7.88 -13.70 -11.69
CA TRP A 36 -8.43 -12.38 -11.42
C TRP A 36 -7.90 -11.80 -10.10
N THR A 37 -7.58 -12.64 -9.10
CA THR A 37 -7.01 -12.18 -7.82
C THR A 37 -5.66 -11.52 -8.03
N GLY A 38 -4.81 -12.10 -8.89
CA GLY A 38 -3.54 -11.51 -9.30
C GLY A 38 -3.73 -10.22 -10.09
N LEU A 39 -4.71 -10.15 -11.00
CA LEU A 39 -5.02 -8.92 -11.74
C LEU A 39 -5.41 -7.77 -10.80
N VAL A 40 -6.28 -8.04 -9.83
CA VAL A 40 -6.67 -7.05 -8.81
C VAL A 40 -5.48 -6.68 -7.92
N GLY A 41 -4.64 -7.65 -7.56
CA GLY A 41 -3.40 -7.40 -6.82
C GLY A 41 -2.45 -6.46 -7.56
N ALA A 42 -2.21 -6.71 -8.85
CA ALA A 42 -1.39 -5.86 -9.70
C ALA A 42 -1.96 -4.45 -9.85
N LEU A 43 -3.28 -4.32 -10.03
CA LEU A 43 -3.95 -3.02 -10.07
C LEU A 43 -3.78 -2.25 -8.75
N LEU A 44 -3.92 -2.91 -7.61
CA LEU A 44 -3.70 -2.29 -6.30
C LEU A 44 -2.24 -1.83 -6.11
N LEU A 45 -1.27 -2.60 -6.58
CA LEU A 45 0.15 -2.22 -6.53
C LEU A 45 0.44 -1.00 -7.42
N MET A 46 -0.17 -0.91 -8.60
CA MET A 46 -0.08 0.30 -9.43
C MET A 46 -0.73 1.52 -8.76
N LEU A 47 -1.92 1.33 -8.16
CA LEU A 47 -2.62 2.39 -7.43
C LEU A 47 -1.82 2.87 -6.22
N TYR A 48 -1.14 1.96 -5.51
CA TYR A 48 -0.24 2.33 -4.42
C TYR A 48 0.79 3.38 -4.87
N GLY A 49 1.47 3.15 -5.99
CA GLY A 49 2.46 4.08 -6.52
C GLY A 49 1.88 5.48 -6.76
N TRP A 50 0.64 5.56 -7.25
CA TRP A 50 -0.08 6.82 -7.41
C TRP A 50 -0.42 7.47 -6.07
N VAL A 51 -1.03 6.72 -5.14
CA VAL A 51 -1.42 7.23 -3.82
C VAL A 51 -0.21 7.72 -3.02
N ALA A 52 0.94 7.06 -3.15
CA ALA A 52 2.18 7.45 -2.49
C ALA A 52 2.63 8.87 -2.87
N THR A 53 2.32 9.34 -4.08
CA THR A 53 2.65 10.69 -4.55
C THR A 53 1.85 11.80 -3.87
N TRP A 54 0.75 11.47 -3.19
CA TRP A 54 -0.09 12.46 -2.53
C TRP A 54 0.48 12.95 -1.20
N GLN A 55 1.60 12.38 -0.75
CA GLN A 55 2.30 12.83 0.45
C GLN A 55 3.00 14.17 0.21
N PRO A 56 2.87 15.15 1.12
CA PRO A 56 3.43 16.49 0.93
C PRO A 56 4.95 16.57 1.21
N THR A 57 5.58 15.49 1.67
CA THR A 57 6.98 15.47 2.11
C THR A 57 7.88 14.89 1.03
N SER A 58 9.18 15.21 1.06
CA SER A 58 10.17 14.66 0.14
C SER A 58 10.14 13.13 0.09
N PHE A 59 10.40 12.59 -1.10
CA PHE A 59 10.34 11.16 -1.40
C PHE A 59 11.03 10.29 -0.34
N GLY A 60 12.28 10.59 0.02
CA GLY A 60 13.05 9.77 0.97
C GLY A 60 12.45 9.72 2.38
N LYS A 61 11.93 10.85 2.87
CA LYS A 61 11.26 10.90 4.20
C LYS A 61 9.92 10.17 4.15
N THR A 62 9.17 10.34 3.07
CA THR A 62 7.91 9.65 2.83
C THR A 62 8.10 8.13 2.78
N TYR A 63 9.09 7.63 2.02
CA TYR A 63 9.40 6.19 1.93
C TYR A 63 9.93 5.60 3.24
N ALA A 64 10.75 6.35 3.98
CA ALA A 64 11.16 5.93 5.32
C ALA A 64 9.95 5.79 6.27
N GLY A 65 8.99 6.71 6.20
CA GLY A 65 7.74 6.63 6.93
C GLY A 65 6.87 5.44 6.52
N TYR A 66 6.77 5.17 5.21
CA TYR A 66 6.03 4.01 4.68
C TYR A 66 6.55 2.69 5.25
N GLY A 67 7.87 2.52 5.35
CA GLY A 67 8.46 1.33 5.95
C GLY A 67 7.95 1.03 7.36
N ALA A 68 7.89 2.05 8.23
CA ALA A 68 7.36 1.89 9.59
C ALA A 68 5.87 1.56 9.60
N VAL A 69 5.07 2.25 8.77
CA VAL A 69 3.62 2.02 8.66
C VAL A 69 3.33 0.61 8.15
N PHE A 70 4.09 0.11 7.18
CA PHE A 70 3.87 -1.22 6.61
C PHE A 70 4.19 -2.34 7.59
N ILE A 71 5.20 -2.15 8.46
CA ILE A 71 5.48 -3.10 9.54
C ILE A 71 4.23 -3.24 10.42
N VAL A 72 3.68 -2.12 10.90
CA VAL A 72 2.47 -2.13 11.75
C VAL A 72 1.28 -2.76 11.03
N LEU A 73 1.04 -2.38 9.78
CA LEU A 73 -0.09 -2.89 8.98
C LEU A 73 0.06 -4.35 8.53
N SER A 74 1.27 -4.91 8.56
CA SER A 74 1.52 -6.32 8.23
C SER A 74 1.34 -7.24 9.45
N ILE A 75 1.41 -6.68 10.66
CA ILE A 75 1.22 -7.42 11.92
C ILE A 75 -0.26 -7.52 12.30
N ALA A 76 -1.08 -6.55 11.87
CA ALA A 76 -2.52 -6.48 12.09
C ALA A 76 -3.30 -7.37 11.11
#